data_AF-A0A2M9EP79-F1
#
_entry.id   AF-A0A2M9EP79-F1
#
_cell.length_a   1.000
_cell.length_b   1.000
_cell.length_c   1.000
_cell.angle_alpha   90.00
_cell.angle_beta   90.00
_cell.angle_gamma   90.00
#
_symmetry.space_group_name_H-M   'P 1'
#
loop_
_entity.id
_entity.type
_entity.pdbx_description
1 polymer ?
#
loop_
_entity_poly.entity_id
_entity_poly.type
_entity_poly.pdbx_seq_one_letter_code
_entity_poly.pdbx_strand_id
1 'polypeptide(L)'
;MRSVVSVLLLLAMVCGCASRKPLATTARAQGWRADGQVRQNVQQDPQDERYPMLAGVRFDPLVADAENAAPRYPEHLLAARLPPVFVTVRMIVDTEGAVTEVLPEMDGESVPQAFVDAVLEAVQSWRFSPLIRWQDGQAEALPWSEKMTFEFRQINGRAVEL
;
A
#
# COMPACT_ATOMS: atom_id res chain seq x y z
N MET A 1 32.06 -32.01 60.45
CA MET A 1 32.50 -32.25 59.06
C MET A 1 31.31 -32.02 58.13
N ARG A 2 31.31 -30.88 57.44
CA ARG A 2 30.68 -30.53 56.14
C ARG A 2 29.34 -31.19 55.76
N SER A 3 28.24 -30.49 56.02
CA SER A 3 26.96 -30.69 55.31
C SER A 3 26.93 -29.83 54.04
N VAL A 4 27.12 -30.45 52.87
CA VAL A 4 26.88 -29.83 51.56
C VAL A 4 26.26 -30.89 50.67
N VAL A 5 24.93 -30.95 50.64
CA VAL A 5 24.19 -31.57 49.54
C VAL A 5 22.88 -30.81 49.40
N SER A 6 22.80 -29.92 48.42
CA SER A 6 21.52 -29.43 47.92
C SER A 6 21.58 -29.50 46.40
N VAL A 7 20.89 -30.55 45.95
CA VAL A 7 20.68 -31.06 44.61
C VAL A 7 20.29 -29.95 43.64
N LEU A 8 21.10 -29.74 42.59
CA LEU A 8 20.68 -29.07 41.36
C LEU A 8 19.67 -29.98 40.64
N LEU A 9 18.44 -29.52 40.51
CA LEU A 9 17.43 -30.13 39.64
C LEU A 9 17.38 -29.30 38.35
N LEU A 10 18.14 -29.73 37.34
CA LEU A 10 18.05 -29.22 35.97
C LEU A 10 16.84 -29.89 35.29
N LEU A 11 15.77 -29.13 35.09
CA LEU A 11 14.60 -29.56 34.33
C LEU A 11 14.91 -29.51 32.84
N ALA A 12 14.76 -30.66 32.17
CA ALA A 12 14.83 -30.81 30.72
C ALA A 12 13.41 -30.92 30.12
N MET A 13 13.31 -30.49 28.85
CA MET A 13 12.21 -30.63 27.87
C MET A 13 10.97 -29.76 28.07
N VAL A 14 10.62 -28.97 27.04
CA VAL A 14 9.48 -29.28 26.13
C VAL A 14 9.77 -28.73 24.72
N CYS A 15 9.46 -29.55 23.71
CA CYS A 15 9.46 -29.28 22.28
C CYS A 15 8.61 -28.08 21.85
N GLY A 16 9.11 -27.38 20.82
CA GLY A 16 8.43 -27.20 19.55
C GLY A 16 6.96 -26.74 19.54
N CYS A 17 6.76 -25.43 19.57
CA CYS A 17 5.69 -24.80 18.81
C CYS A 17 6.34 -23.80 17.83
N ALA A 18 6.91 -24.32 16.73
CA ALA A 18 7.10 -23.50 15.53
C ALA A 18 5.72 -23.27 14.91
N SER A 19 4.89 -22.47 15.59
CA SER A 19 3.72 -21.86 14.99
C SER A 19 4.27 -20.89 13.94
N ARG A 20 4.41 -21.38 12.70
CA ARG A 20 4.49 -20.50 11.54
C ARG A 20 3.17 -19.76 11.52
N LYS A 21 3.16 -18.58 12.15
CA LYS A 21 2.11 -17.60 11.89
C LYS A 21 2.00 -17.51 10.37
N PRO A 22 0.80 -17.61 9.77
CA PRO A 22 0.67 -17.16 8.40
C PRO A 22 1.28 -15.76 8.38
N LEU A 23 2.22 -15.54 7.44
CA LEU A 23 2.63 -14.20 7.07
C LEU A 23 1.34 -13.54 6.60
N ALA A 24 0.62 -12.95 7.54
CA ALA A 24 -0.34 -11.93 7.24
C ALA A 24 0.48 -10.95 6.40
N THR A 25 0.14 -10.89 5.11
CA THR A 25 0.65 -9.93 4.16
C THR A 25 0.43 -8.56 4.76
N THR A 26 1.42 -8.12 5.53
CA THR A 26 1.50 -6.81 6.09
C THR A 26 2.00 -5.91 4.98
N ALA A 27 1.09 -5.56 4.06
CA ALA A 27 1.09 -4.23 3.46
C ALA A 27 1.06 -3.13 4.56
N ARG A 28 0.79 -3.54 5.82
CA ARG A 28 0.94 -2.77 7.05
C ARG A 28 2.38 -2.65 7.60
N ALA A 29 3.39 -3.36 7.07
CA ALA A 29 4.73 -3.43 7.70
C ALA A 29 5.75 -2.41 7.17
N GLN A 30 5.44 -1.63 6.15
CA GLN A 30 6.29 -0.51 5.72
C GLN A 30 5.55 0.77 6.03
N GLY A 31 5.89 1.35 7.19
CA GLY A 31 5.36 2.61 7.67
C GLY A 31 5.65 3.72 6.68
N TRP A 32 4.63 4.09 5.91
CA TRP A 32 4.53 5.37 5.24
C TRP A 32 4.67 6.45 6.31
N ARG A 33 5.73 7.24 6.22
CA ARG A 33 5.92 8.46 7.00
C ARG A 33 6.29 9.57 6.05
N ALA A 34 5.34 10.45 5.77
CA ALA A 34 5.58 11.73 5.12
C ALA A 34 4.49 12.66 5.64
N ASP A 35 4.85 13.71 6.36
CA ASP A 35 3.94 14.59 7.06
C ASP A 35 2.69 15.00 6.23
N GLY A 36 1.49 14.67 6.74
CA GLY A 36 0.20 15.19 6.26
C GLY A 36 -0.69 14.26 5.42
N GLN A 37 -0.65 12.93 5.63
CA GLN A 37 -1.12 11.96 4.62
C GLN A 37 -2.62 11.65 4.53
N VAL A 38 -3.02 11.50 3.28
CA VAL A 38 -4.26 10.90 2.78
C VAL A 38 -4.28 9.39 3.06
N ARG A 39 -5.43 8.82 3.46
CA ARG A 39 -5.55 7.35 3.56
C ARG A 39 -5.78 6.77 2.18
N GLN A 40 -4.90 5.87 1.77
CA GLN A 40 -5.06 5.10 0.54
C GLN A 40 -5.79 3.79 0.84
N ASN A 41 -6.82 3.48 0.06
CA ASN A 41 -7.38 2.13 -0.02
C ASN A 41 -7.21 1.59 -1.44
N VAL A 42 -6.62 0.39 -1.54
CA VAL A 42 -6.55 -0.35 -2.80
C VAL A 42 -7.85 -1.14 -2.92
N GLN A 43 -8.68 -0.80 -3.90
CA GLN A 43 -9.93 -1.52 -4.11
C GLN A 43 -9.66 -2.74 -4.98
N GLN A 44 -9.59 -3.91 -4.35
CA GLN A 44 -9.52 -5.19 -5.06
C GLN A 44 -10.94 -5.60 -5.48
N ASP A 45 -11.31 -5.36 -6.73
CA ASP A 45 -12.50 -5.97 -7.31
C ASP A 45 -12.19 -7.43 -7.70
N PRO A 46 -13.00 -8.44 -7.33
CA PRO A 46 -12.84 -9.81 -7.81
C PRO A 46 -12.88 -9.95 -9.35
N GLN A 47 -13.47 -8.99 -10.06
CA GLN A 47 -13.43 -8.93 -11.52
C GLN A 47 -12.15 -8.27 -12.07
N ASP A 48 -11.35 -7.63 -11.21
CA ASP A 48 -9.99 -7.14 -11.50
C ASP A 48 -8.92 -8.21 -11.23
N GLU A 49 -9.24 -9.52 -11.28
CA GLU A 49 -8.23 -10.59 -11.35
C GLU A 49 -7.42 -10.45 -12.66
N ARG A 50 -6.42 -9.55 -12.64
CA ARG A 50 -5.59 -9.19 -13.80
C ARG A 50 -4.79 -10.36 -14.33
N TYR A 51 -4.43 -11.29 -13.46
CA TYR A 51 -3.68 -12.49 -13.83
C TYR A 51 -4.28 -13.73 -13.17
N PRO A 52 -4.73 -14.72 -13.95
CA PRO A 52 -5.16 -16.00 -13.38
C PRO A 52 -3.96 -16.63 -12.67
N MET A 53 -4.19 -17.13 -11.45
CA MET A 53 -3.19 -17.94 -10.75
C MET A 53 -3.06 -19.30 -11.43
N LEU A 54 -2.25 -19.34 -12.49
CA LEU A 54 -1.93 -20.56 -13.23
C LEU A 54 -0.83 -21.34 -12.51
N ALA A 55 -0.93 -22.68 -12.54
CA ALA A 55 0.09 -23.55 -11.98
C ALA A 55 1.46 -23.27 -12.64
N GLY A 56 2.51 -23.11 -11.83
CA GLY A 56 3.86 -22.80 -12.31
C GLY A 56 4.10 -21.32 -12.61
N VAL A 57 3.09 -20.45 -12.46
CA VAL A 57 3.24 -19.00 -12.57
C VAL A 57 3.39 -18.39 -11.17
N ARG A 58 4.39 -17.52 -10.99
CA ARG A 58 4.54 -16.67 -9.80
C ARG A 58 4.79 -15.23 -10.21
N PHE A 59 4.40 -14.31 -9.34
CA PHE A 59 4.68 -12.88 -9.52
C PHE A 59 5.62 -12.42 -8.41
N ASP A 60 6.57 -11.56 -8.75
CA ASP A 60 7.31 -10.82 -7.74
C ASP A 60 6.41 -9.70 -7.17
N PRO A 61 6.52 -9.39 -5.87
CA PRO A 61 5.69 -8.38 -5.25
C PRO A 61 6.00 -7.00 -5.84
N LEU A 62 4.95 -6.22 -6.10
CA LEU A 62 5.12 -4.81 -6.40
C LEU A 62 5.46 -4.04 -5.12
N VAL A 63 6.52 -3.27 -5.19
CA VAL A 63 7.00 -2.42 -4.11
C VAL A 63 6.99 -0.98 -4.62
N ALA A 64 6.20 -0.12 -3.99
CA ALA A 64 6.23 1.31 -4.26
C ALA A 64 7.55 1.92 -3.75
N ASP A 65 8.08 2.91 -4.47
CA ASP A 65 9.21 3.70 -4.03
C ASP A 65 8.85 4.46 -2.74
N ALA A 66 9.77 4.48 -1.77
CA ALA A 66 9.60 5.18 -0.50
C ALA A 66 9.52 6.70 -0.68
N GLU A 67 10.07 7.22 -1.78
CA GLU A 67 10.04 8.65 -2.12
C GLU A 67 8.74 9.09 -2.83
N ASN A 68 7.79 8.17 -3.05
CA ASN A 68 6.48 8.51 -3.62
C ASN A 68 5.71 9.45 -2.67
N ALA A 69 5.67 10.74 -3.03
CA ALA A 69 4.97 11.74 -2.24
C ALA A 69 3.45 11.52 -2.26
N ALA A 70 2.81 11.59 -1.09
CA ALA A 70 1.35 11.56 -1.01
C ALA A 70 0.72 12.83 -1.60
N PRO A 71 -0.51 12.76 -2.16
CA PRO A 71 -1.28 13.94 -2.53
C PRO A 71 -1.44 14.91 -1.35
N ARG A 72 -1.25 16.20 -1.61
CA ARG A 72 -1.38 17.23 -0.57
C ARG A 72 -2.80 17.77 -0.51
N TYR A 73 -3.29 18.05 0.70
CA TYR A 73 -4.58 18.73 0.86
C TYR A 73 -4.49 20.15 0.25
N PRO A 74 -5.40 20.55 -0.66
CA PRO A 74 -5.37 21.89 -1.24
C PRO A 74 -5.53 22.99 -0.17
N GLU A 75 -4.50 23.79 0.05
CA GLU A 75 -4.43 24.71 1.19
C GLU A 75 -5.60 25.71 1.25
N HIS A 76 -6.03 26.19 0.08
CA HIS A 76 -7.15 27.13 -0.04
C HIS A 76 -8.50 26.54 0.39
N LEU A 77 -8.62 25.21 0.52
CA LEU A 77 -9.82 24.51 0.98
C LEU A 77 -9.81 24.16 2.47
N LEU A 78 -8.70 24.42 3.17
CA LEU A 78 -8.63 24.18 4.63
C LEU A 78 -9.60 25.09 5.40
N ALA A 79 -9.72 26.35 5.01
CA ALA A 79 -10.65 27.28 5.66
C ALA A 79 -12.11 26.86 5.53
N ALA A 80 -12.44 26.07 4.49
CA ALA A 80 -13.80 25.59 4.22
C ALA A 80 -14.25 24.45 5.15
N ARG A 81 -13.33 23.81 5.89
CA ARG A 81 -13.64 22.74 6.87
C ARG A 81 -14.54 21.65 6.28
N LEU A 82 -14.21 21.22 5.07
CA LEU A 82 -14.97 20.23 4.32
C LEU A 82 -15.02 18.90 5.10
N PRO A 83 -16.12 18.12 4.94
CA PRO A 83 -16.13 16.72 5.36
C PRO A 83 -15.02 15.93 4.61
N PRO A 84 -14.73 14.68 5.01
CA PRO A 84 -13.80 13.84 4.27
C PRO A 84 -14.14 13.77 2.78
N VAL A 85 -13.13 13.94 1.93
CA VAL A 85 -13.27 13.90 0.47
C VAL A 85 -12.55 12.68 -0.04
N PHE A 86 -13.21 11.90 -0.90
CA PHE A 86 -12.65 10.71 -1.50
C PHE A 86 -12.39 10.94 -2.99
N VAL A 87 -11.17 10.67 -3.44
CA VAL A 87 -10.80 10.73 -4.86
C VAL A 87 -10.37 9.35 -5.30
N THR A 88 -11.05 8.79 -6.29
CA THR A 88 -10.68 7.50 -6.86
C THR A 88 -10.03 7.69 -8.21
N VAL A 89 -8.91 7.01 -8.43
CA VAL A 89 -8.20 7.01 -9.71
C VAL A 89 -7.81 5.60 -10.10
N ARG A 90 -7.69 5.36 -11.40
CA ARG A 90 -6.99 4.22 -11.97
C ARG A 90 -5.63 4.68 -12.47
N MET A 91 -4.58 4.15 -11.87
CA MET A 91 -3.20 4.39 -12.27
C MET A 91 -2.76 3.27 -13.22
N ILE A 92 -2.00 3.59 -14.26
CA ILE A 92 -1.35 2.62 -15.16
C ILE A 92 0.15 2.79 -15.03
N VAL A 93 0.83 1.66 -14.82
CA VAL A 93 2.26 1.56 -14.61
C VAL A 93 2.85 0.66 -15.68
N ASP A 94 3.93 1.14 -16.29
CA ASP A 94 4.62 0.42 -17.35
C ASP A 94 5.48 -0.74 -16.82
N THR A 95 6.16 -1.42 -17.74
CA THR A 95 7.06 -2.55 -17.44
C THR A 95 8.31 -2.15 -16.66
N GLU A 96 8.65 -0.86 -16.59
CA GLU A 96 9.78 -0.34 -15.83
C GLU A 96 9.36 0.14 -14.43
N GLY A 97 8.07 0.11 -14.13
CA GLY A 97 7.52 0.55 -12.86
C GLY A 97 7.20 2.04 -12.80
N ALA A 98 7.17 2.74 -13.93
CA ALA A 98 6.78 4.15 -13.99
C ALA A 98 5.28 4.31 -14.19
N VAL A 99 4.66 5.21 -13.42
CA VAL A 99 3.30 5.66 -13.69
C VAL A 99 3.29 6.43 -15.00
N THR A 100 2.55 5.92 -15.97
CA THR A 100 2.42 6.52 -17.31
C THR A 100 1.09 7.22 -17.50
N GLU A 101 0.04 6.78 -16.80
CA GLU A 101 -1.29 7.38 -16.90
C GLU A 101 -2.02 7.31 -15.55
N VAL A 102 -2.81 8.34 -15.26
CA VAL A 102 -3.68 8.40 -14.08
C VAL A 102 -5.05 8.90 -14.52
N LEU A 103 -6.06 8.05 -14.36
CA LEU A 103 -7.43 8.27 -14.82
C LEU A 103 -8.37 8.48 -13.63
N PRO A 104 -8.94 9.67 -13.42
CA PRO A 104 -9.96 9.87 -12.40
C PRO A 104 -11.20 9.01 -12.66
N GLU A 105 -11.63 8.25 -11.66
CA GLU A 105 -12.90 7.52 -11.66
C GLU A 105 -13.87 8.26 -10.72
N MET A 106 -14.80 9.02 -11.30
CA MET A 106 -15.74 9.86 -10.56
C MET A 106 -17.08 9.15 -10.39
N ASP A 107 -17.34 8.66 -9.18
CA ASP A 107 -18.55 7.91 -8.85
C ASP A 107 -19.64 8.86 -8.30
N GLY A 108 -20.24 9.68 -9.17
CA GLY A 108 -21.49 10.42 -8.90
C GLY A 108 -21.46 11.58 -7.87
N GLU A 109 -20.49 11.63 -6.96
CA GLU A 109 -20.29 12.77 -6.04
C GLU A 109 -19.40 13.85 -6.68
N SER A 110 -19.83 15.11 -6.58
CA SER A 110 -19.06 16.24 -7.10
C SER A 110 -17.86 16.54 -6.21
N VAL A 111 -16.74 15.88 -6.46
CA VAL A 111 -15.45 16.20 -5.83
C VAL A 111 -14.93 17.54 -6.36
N PRO A 112 -14.48 18.47 -5.49
CA PRO A 112 -13.83 19.69 -5.95
C PRO A 112 -12.56 19.36 -6.76
N GLN A 113 -12.45 19.95 -7.96
CA GLN A 113 -11.37 19.65 -8.91
C GLN A 113 -9.96 19.76 -8.29
N ALA A 114 -9.75 20.68 -7.35
CA ALA A 114 -8.47 20.84 -6.67
C ALA A 114 -7.98 19.57 -5.93
N PHE A 115 -8.89 18.71 -5.43
CA PHE A 115 -8.48 17.43 -4.85
C PHE A 115 -8.08 16.42 -5.93
N VAL A 116 -8.79 16.41 -7.06
CA VAL A 116 -8.44 15.56 -8.21
C VAL A 116 -7.06 15.96 -8.73
N ASP A 117 -6.82 17.26 -8.93
CA ASP A 117 -5.55 17.79 -9.40
C ASP A 117 -4.40 17.43 -8.45
N ALA A 118 -4.62 17.53 -7.14
CA ALA A 118 -3.61 17.15 -6.13
C ALA A 118 -3.25 15.65 -6.19
N VAL A 119 -4.22 14.77 -6.48
CA VAL A 119 -3.96 13.35 -6.68
C VAL A 119 -3.18 13.11 -7.97
N LEU A 120 -3.61 13.73 -9.08
CA LEU A 120 -2.94 13.58 -10.37
C LEU A 120 -1.47 14.05 -10.30
N GLU A 121 -1.23 15.23 -9.72
CA GLU A 121 0.11 15.79 -9.56
C GLU A 121 1.05 14.85 -8.80
N ALA A 122 0.59 14.29 -7.68
CA ALA A 122 1.40 13.39 -6.87
C ALA A 122 1.61 12.01 -7.52
N VAL A 123 0.53 11.38 -7.97
CA VAL A 123 0.57 9.98 -8.44
C VAL A 123 1.31 9.87 -9.78
N GLN A 124 1.23 10.87 -10.65
CA GLN A 124 1.91 10.84 -11.94
C GLN A 124 3.44 10.73 -11.80
N SER A 125 4.01 11.20 -10.70
CA SER A 125 5.46 11.10 -10.45
C SER A 125 5.89 9.79 -9.78
N TRP A 126 4.95 8.93 -9.40
CA TRP A 126 5.28 7.74 -8.62
C TRP A 126 6.06 6.69 -9.42
N ARG A 127 6.82 5.90 -8.67
CA ARG A 127 7.58 4.74 -9.16
C ARG A 127 7.33 3.50 -8.32
N PHE A 128 7.46 2.36 -8.95
CA PHE A 128 7.28 1.03 -8.36
C PHE A 128 8.41 0.12 -8.86
N SER A 129 8.63 -0.99 -8.17
CA SER A 129 9.37 -2.10 -8.76
C SER A 129 8.59 -2.65 -9.96
N PRO A 130 9.28 -3.09 -11.03
CA PRO A 130 8.65 -3.80 -12.14
C PRO A 130 7.81 -4.99 -11.65
N LEU A 131 6.63 -5.18 -12.26
CA LEU A 131 5.88 -6.41 -12.08
C LEU A 131 6.52 -7.52 -12.92
N ILE A 132 7.13 -8.50 -12.25
CA ILE A 132 7.77 -9.64 -12.92
C ILE A 132 6.89 -10.88 -12.78
N ARG A 133 6.48 -11.45 -13.92
CA ARG A 133 5.92 -12.79 -14.02
C ARG A 133 7.02 -13.79 -14.28
N TRP A 134 7.07 -14.84 -13.50
CA TRP A 134 7.92 -16.00 -13.75
C TRP A 134 7.10 -17.20 -14.19
N GLN A 135 7.50 -17.83 -15.29
CA GLN A 135 6.92 -19.05 -15.80
C GLN A 135 8.01 -19.91 -16.46
N ASP A 136 8.10 -21.19 -16.09
CA ASP A 136 9.09 -22.14 -16.65
C ASP A 136 10.54 -21.62 -16.65
N GLY A 137 10.90 -20.85 -15.61
CA GLY A 137 12.22 -20.25 -15.44
C GLY A 137 12.47 -18.98 -16.27
N GLN A 138 11.50 -18.52 -17.04
CA GLN A 138 11.54 -17.26 -17.78
C GLN A 138 10.91 -16.14 -16.96
N ALA A 139 11.54 -14.96 -17.00
CA ALA A 139 11.02 -13.73 -16.41
C ALA A 139 10.46 -12.81 -17.49
N GLU A 140 9.30 -12.23 -17.23
CA GLU A 140 8.65 -11.27 -18.11
C GLU A 140 8.14 -10.09 -17.29
N ALA A 141 8.54 -8.88 -17.68
CA ALA A 141 8.01 -7.66 -17.10
C ALA A 141 6.66 -7.34 -17.74
N LEU A 142 5.67 -7.00 -16.92
CA LEU A 142 4.31 -6.71 -17.37
C LEU A 142 3.88 -5.31 -16.93
N PRO A 143 3.15 -4.57 -17.76
CA PRO A 143 2.44 -3.38 -17.28
C PRO A 143 1.31 -3.82 -16.35
N TRP A 144 0.89 -2.93 -15.47
CA TRP A 144 -0.26 -3.17 -14.58
C TRP A 144 -1.03 -1.88 -14.34
N SER A 145 -2.29 -2.00 -13.93
CA SER A 145 -3.12 -0.84 -13.58
C SER A 145 -3.75 -1.04 -12.22
N GLU A 146 -3.84 -0.04 -11.36
CA GLU A 146 -4.41 -0.16 -10.01
C GLU A 146 -5.52 0.86 -9.78
N LYS A 147 -6.62 0.42 -9.16
CA LYS A 147 -7.67 1.33 -8.68
C LYS A 147 -7.38 1.71 -7.23
N MET A 148 -7.27 3.02 -7.00
CA MET A 148 -6.86 3.58 -5.72
C MET A 148 -7.80 4.69 -5.30
N THR A 149 -8.25 4.64 -4.05
CA THR A 149 -9.04 5.71 -3.44
C THR A 149 -8.24 6.44 -2.37
N PHE A 150 -8.27 7.76 -2.44
CA PHE A 150 -7.55 8.72 -1.61
C PHE A 150 -8.55 9.46 -0.71
N GLU A 151 -8.46 9.29 0.61
CA GLU A 151 -9.25 10.04 1.60
C GLU A 151 -8.50 11.28 2.11
N PHE A 152 -9.01 12.46 1.78
CA PHE A 152 -8.55 13.73 2.33
C PHE A 152 -9.37 14.07 3.58
N ARG A 153 -8.70 14.22 4.74
CA ARG A 153 -9.34 14.63 5.99
C ARG A 153 -8.70 15.88 6.56
N GLN A 154 -9.52 16.69 7.24
CA GLN A 154 -9.05 17.80 8.05
C GLN A 154 -9.75 17.85 9.42
N ILE A 155 -9.08 18.43 10.40
CA ILE A 155 -9.63 18.75 11.72
C ILE A 155 -9.37 20.23 11.99
N ASN A 156 -10.44 21.02 12.15
CA ASN A 156 -10.37 22.45 12.45
C ASN A 156 -9.51 23.27 11.47
N GLY A 157 -9.59 22.98 10.17
CA GLY A 157 -8.81 23.71 9.15
C GLY A 157 -7.35 23.27 9.04
N ARG A 158 -7.01 22.09 9.56
CA ARG A 158 -5.70 21.46 9.37
C ARG A 158 -5.86 20.10 8.74
N ALA A 159 -5.14 19.84 7.66
CA ALA A 159 -5.04 18.48 7.11
C ALA A 159 -4.50 17.54 8.19
N VAL A 160 -5.05 16.34 8.26
CA VAL A 160 -4.60 15.32 9.22
C VAL A 160 -4.18 14.07 8.49
N GLU A 161 -3.10 13.47 8.99
CA GLU A 161 -2.63 12.15 8.59
C GLU A 161 -3.56 11.07 9.17
N LEU A 162 -3.89 10.07 8.36
CA LEU A 162 -4.77 8.96 8.73
C LEU A 162 -4.05 7.64 9.00
#